data_AF-A0AAW0X8Q7-F1
#
_entry.id   AF-A0AAW0X8Q7-F1
#
_cell.length_a   1.000
_cell.length_b   1.000
_cell.length_c   1.000
_cell.angle_alpha   90.00
_cell.angle_beta   90.00
_cell.angle_gamma   90.00
#
_symmetry.space_group_name_H-M   'P 1'
#
loop_
_entity.id
_entity.type
_entity.pdbx_description
1 polymer ?
#
loop_
_entity_poly.entity_id
_entity_poly.type
_entity_poly.pdbx_seq_one_letter_code
_entity_poly.pdbx_strand_id
1 'polypeptide(L)'
;MDKNNERECNEDLIRERRKCNFNIEELTNIVDGGKARTARRREIQRLLINDPEFLDEIPQDYMSHEDRYSNELRKSAHLMQKLADQESGHDIRSWDTERL
;
A
#
# COMPACT_ATOMS: atom_id res chain seq x y z
N MET A 1 26.64 -13.90 1.38
CA MET A 1 26.11 -13.44 2.68
C MET A 1 25.78 -11.98 2.48
N ASP A 2 24.53 -11.74 2.08
CA ASP A 2 24.10 -10.46 1.54
C ASP A 2 23.75 -9.52 2.68
N LYS A 3 24.70 -8.64 3.00
CA LYS A 3 24.47 -7.49 3.86
C LYS A 3 23.74 -6.43 3.04
N ASN A 4 22.43 -6.53 2.91
CA ASN A 4 21.66 -5.48 2.24
C ASN A 4 20.37 -5.14 3.00
N ASN A 5 20.42 -3.96 3.61
CA ASN A 5 19.29 -3.05 3.81
C ASN A 5 18.36 -3.30 5.00
N GLU A 6 18.90 -3.35 6.22
CA GLU A 6 18.18 -2.74 7.34
C GLU A 6 18.35 -1.22 7.19
N ARG A 7 17.30 -0.51 6.77
CA ARG A 7 17.31 0.95 6.79
C ARG A 7 17.60 1.39 8.22
N GLU A 8 18.80 1.91 8.44
CA GLU A 8 19.24 2.39 9.74
C GLU A 8 18.22 3.43 10.23
N CYS A 9 17.40 3.02 11.19
CA CYS A 9 16.38 3.89 11.75
C CYS A 9 17.06 4.87 12.69
N ASN A 10 16.79 6.16 12.54
CA ASN A 10 17.35 7.19 13.41
C ASN A 10 17.18 6.80 14.90
N GLU A 11 18.28 6.86 15.66
CA GLU A 11 18.33 6.41 17.05
C GLU A 11 17.30 7.12 17.95
N ASP A 12 16.99 8.39 17.68
CA ASP A 12 15.98 9.12 18.42
C ASP A 12 14.58 8.54 18.18
N LEU A 13 14.27 8.14 16.95
CA LEU A 13 13.01 7.46 16.63
C LEU A 13 12.92 6.10 17.33
N ILE A 14 14.03 5.37 17.42
CA ILE A 14 14.11 4.11 18.16
C ILE A 14 13.83 4.37 19.66
N ARG A 15 14.45 5.40 20.24
CA ARG A 15 14.27 5.77 21.64
C ARG A 15 12.82 6.12 21.95
N GLU A 16 12.16 6.91 21.10
CA GLU A 16 10.75 7.25 21.29
C GLU A 16 9.82 6.03 21.10
N ARG A 17 10.07 5.18 20.09
CA ARG A 17 9.28 3.95 19.88
C ARG A 17 9.38 2.97 21.06
N ARG A 18 10.53 2.89 21.73
CA ARG A 18 10.72 2.03 22.92
C ARG A 18 9.93 2.47 24.15
N LYS A 19 9.54 3.74 24.24
CA LYS A 19 8.70 4.25 25.34
C LYS A 19 7.23 3.83 25.21
N CYS A 20 6.83 3.27 24.05
CA CYS A 20 5.47 2.81 23.82
C CYS A 20 5.11 1.64 24.75
N ASN A 21 4.04 1.80 25.54
CA ASN A 21 3.61 0.84 26.56
C ASN A 21 2.37 0.01 26.15
N PHE A 22 1.96 0.09 24.89
CA PHE A 22 0.82 -0.63 24.34
C PHE A 22 1.20 -1.42 23.08
N ASN A 23 0.35 -2.37 22.70
CA ASN A 23 0.57 -3.16 21.49
C ASN A 23 0.15 -2.36 20.24
N ILE A 24 1.13 -2.01 19.41
CA ILE A 24 0.92 -1.26 18.16
C ILE A 24 0.02 -2.03 17.19
N GLU A 25 0.14 -3.36 17.16
CA GLU A 25 -0.67 -4.20 16.28
C GLU A 25 -2.14 -4.17 16.69
N GLU A 26 -2.41 -4.24 17.98
CA GLU A 26 -3.77 -4.12 18.51
C GLU A 26 -4.39 -2.77 18.18
N LEU A 27 -3.66 -1.67 18.40
CA LEU A 27 -4.12 -0.34 18.04
C LEU A 27 -4.38 -0.22 16.53
N THR A 28 -3.48 -0.75 15.69
CA THR A 28 -3.67 -0.75 14.24
C THR A 28 -4.95 -1.48 13.85
N ASN A 29 -5.20 -2.64 14.45
CA ASN A 29 -6.41 -3.41 14.21
C ASN A 29 -7.67 -2.65 14.65
N ILE A 30 -7.62 -1.89 15.75
CA ILE A 30 -8.74 -1.05 16.19
C ILE A 30 -8.99 0.07 15.17
N VAL A 31 -7.94 0.77 14.72
CA VAL A 31 -8.03 1.89 13.76
C VAL A 31 -8.58 1.43 12.41
N ASP A 32 -8.08 0.31 11.88
CA ASP A 32 -8.51 -0.24 10.59
C ASP A 32 -9.89 -0.94 10.68
N GLY A 33 -10.46 -1.08 11.88
CA GLY A 33 -11.75 -1.73 12.11
C GLY A 33 -11.72 -3.26 12.03
N GLY A 34 -10.57 -3.86 12.35
CA GLY A 34 -10.39 -5.30 12.54
C GLY A 34 -9.09 -5.86 11.95
N LYS A 35 -8.74 -7.07 12.40
CA LYS A 35 -7.55 -7.81 11.91
C LYS A 35 -7.61 -8.10 10.41
N ALA A 36 -8.77 -8.49 9.90
CA ALA A 36 -8.95 -8.78 8.48
C ALA A 36 -8.73 -7.54 7.59
N ARG A 37 -9.25 -6.38 8.01
CA ARG A 37 -9.10 -5.11 7.27
C ARG A 37 -7.65 -4.64 7.28
N THR A 38 -6.98 -4.77 8.43
CA THR A 38 -5.53 -4.49 8.56
C THR A 38 -4.70 -5.37 7.63
N ALA A 39 -4.97 -6.68 7.62
CA ALA A 39 -4.27 -7.63 6.76
C ALA A 39 -4.50 -7.30 5.27
N ARG A 40 -5.74 -7.01 4.88
CA ARG A 40 -6.07 -6.61 3.51
C ARG A 40 -5.41 -5.30 3.10
N ARG A 41 -5.41 -4.27 3.96
CA ARG A 41 -4.71 -3.01 3.69
C ARG A 41 -3.22 -3.23 3.46
N ARG A 42 -2.57 -4.06 4.29
CA ARG A 42 -1.15 -4.40 4.14
C ARG A 42 -0.85 -5.22 2.90
N GLU A 43 -1.76 -6.09 2.49
CA GLU A 43 -1.67 -6.82 1.22
C GLU A 43 -1.70 -5.85 0.03
N ILE A 44 -2.71 -4.98 -0.04
CA ILE A 44 -2.82 -3.96 -1.09
C ILE A 44 -1.59 -3.05 -1.10
N GLN A 45 -1.16 -2.58 0.07
CA GLN A 45 0.03 -1.74 0.21
C GLN A 45 1.28 -2.43 -0.34
N ARG A 46 1.48 -3.71 -0.07
CA ARG A 46 2.62 -4.48 -0.61
C ARG A 46 2.54 -4.58 -2.13
N LEU A 47 1.36 -4.84 -2.70
CA LEU A 47 1.19 -4.92 -4.15
C LEU A 47 1.53 -3.59 -4.82
N LEU A 48 1.06 -2.46 -4.27
CA LEU A 48 1.32 -1.14 -4.82
C LEU A 48 2.80 -0.72 -4.69
N ILE A 49 3.43 -0.93 -3.52
CA ILE A 49 4.83 -0.52 -3.29
C ILE A 49 5.81 -1.33 -4.13
N ASN A 50 5.50 -2.60 -4.40
CA ASN A 50 6.37 -3.48 -5.17
C ASN A 50 6.33 -3.20 -6.68
N ASP A 51 5.30 -2.52 -7.18
CA ASP A 51 5.18 -2.17 -8.59
C ASP A 51 5.75 -0.76 -8.82
N PRO A 52 6.88 -0.65 -9.56
CA PRO A 52 7.56 0.63 -9.76
C PRO A 52 6.71 1.65 -10.51
N GLU A 53 5.69 1.23 -11.26
CA GLU A 53 4.82 2.14 -12.00
C GLU A 53 3.94 2.98 -11.07
N PHE A 54 3.68 2.55 -9.82
CA PHE A 54 2.99 3.38 -8.84
C PHE A 54 3.90 4.35 -8.08
N LEU A 55 5.22 4.26 -8.28
CA LEU A 55 6.18 5.16 -7.64
C LEU A 55 6.33 6.43 -8.48
N ASP A 56 6.36 7.57 -7.79
CA ASP A 56 6.61 8.87 -8.43
C ASP A 56 8.12 9.05 -8.61
N GLU A 57 8.58 9.31 -9.84
CA GLU A 57 10.00 9.55 -10.16
C GLU A 57 10.55 10.78 -9.43
N ILE A 58 9.71 11.81 -9.30
CA ILE A 58 10.00 13.07 -8.64
C ILE A 58 8.95 13.27 -7.55
N PRO A 59 9.30 13.78 -6.35
CA PRO A 59 8.30 14.12 -5.35
C PRO A 59 7.27 15.11 -5.89
N GLN A 60 6.01 14.94 -5.49
CA GLN A 60 4.89 15.75 -5.99
C GLN A 60 5.07 17.26 -5.76
N ASP A 61 5.83 17.65 -4.73
CA ASP A 61 6.11 19.04 -4.39
C ASP A 61 6.90 19.78 -5.49
N TYR A 62 7.61 19.04 -6.36
CA TYR A 62 8.37 19.60 -7.49
C TYR A 62 7.61 19.54 -8.82
N MET A 63 6.42 18.95 -8.84
CA MET A 63 5.62 18.81 -10.07
C MET A 63 4.74 20.04 -10.29
N SER A 64 4.61 20.47 -11.55
CA SER A 64 3.61 21.48 -11.91
C SER A 64 2.19 20.90 -11.76
N HIS A 65 1.15 21.76 -11.81
CA HIS A 65 -0.24 21.29 -11.74
C HIS A 65 -0.58 20.31 -12.89
N GLU A 66 -0.07 20.58 -14.09
CA GLU A 66 -0.26 19.75 -15.28
C GLU A 66 0.46 18.40 -15.15
N ASP A 67 1.69 18.41 -14.64
CA ASP A 67 2.47 17.19 -14.42
C ASP A 67 1.82 16.31 -13.36
N ARG A 68 1.34 16.90 -12.26
CA ARG A 68 0.60 16.17 -11.22
C ARG A 68 -0.63 15.50 -11.80
N TYR A 69 -1.43 16.23 -12.57
CA TYR A 69 -2.63 15.68 -13.18
C TYR A 69 -2.30 14.49 -14.11
N SER A 70 -1.31 14.66 -14.98
CA SER A 70 -0.87 13.63 -15.92
C SER A 70 -0.32 12.38 -15.19
N ASN A 71 0.43 12.59 -14.11
CA ASN A 71 0.97 11.51 -13.29
C ASN A 71 -0.12 10.72 -12.55
N GLU A 72 -1.14 11.40 -12.00
CA GLU A 72 -2.28 10.72 -11.37
C GLU A 72 -3.13 9.95 -12.40
N LEU A 73 -3.32 10.50 -13.61
CA LEU A 73 -3.98 9.78 -14.70
C LEU A 73 -3.22 8.51 -15.08
N ARG A 74 -1.89 8.60 -15.24
CA ARG A 74 -1.03 7.44 -15.52
C ARG A 74 -1.20 6.35 -14.46
N LYS A 75 -1.10 6.70 -13.18
CA LYS A 75 -1.28 5.76 -12.05
C LYS A 75 -2.68 5.14 -12.03
N SER A 76 -3.73 5.93 -12.24
CA SER A 76 -5.11 5.41 -12.26
C SER A 76 -5.36 4.46 -13.43
N ALA A 77 -4.85 4.77 -14.63
CA ALA A 77 -4.96 3.89 -15.79
C ALA A 77 -4.22 2.56 -15.56
N HIS A 78 -3.00 2.60 -14.99
CA HIS A 78 -2.25 1.41 -14.62
C HIS A 78 -2.97 0.56 -13.58
N LEU A 79 -3.59 1.19 -12.57
CA LEU A 79 -4.40 0.48 -11.58
C LEU A 79 -5.56 -0.28 -12.22
N MET A 80 -6.27 0.35 -13.15
CA MET A 80 -7.39 -0.30 -13.86
C MET A 80 -6.92 -1.49 -14.71
N GLN A 81 -5.77 -1.38 -15.37
CA GLN A 81 -5.17 -2.50 -16.11
C GLN A 81 -4.81 -3.66 -15.17
N LYS A 82 -4.16 -3.36 -14.04
CA LYS A 82 -3.82 -4.39 -13.04
C LYS A 82 -5.05 -5.07 -12.47
N LEU A 83 -6.13 -4.33 -12.20
CA LEU A 83 -7.38 -4.92 -11.73
C LEU A 83 -7.99 -5.84 -12.78
N ALA A 84 -8.05 -5.42 -14.05
CA ALA A 84 -8.54 -6.25 -15.14
C ALA A 84 -7.70 -7.53 -15.35
N ASP A 85 -6.38 -7.43 -15.24
CA ASP A 85 -5.47 -8.58 -15.34
C ASP A 85 -5.72 -9.58 -14.20
N GLN A 86 -5.95 -9.11 -12.97
CA GLN A 86 -6.28 -9.96 -11.82
C GLN A 86 -7.64 -10.65 -11.99
N GLU A 87 -8.65 -9.95 -12.53
CA GLU A 87 -9.97 -10.51 -12.83
C GLU A 87 -9.93 -11.55 -13.97
N SER A 88 -9.04 -11.39 -14.94
CA SER A 88 -8.86 -12.37 -16.02
C SER A 88 -8.24 -13.71 -15.55
N GLY A 89 -7.59 -13.71 -14.38
CA GLY A 89 -7.02 -14.91 -13.73
C GLY A 89 -7.88 -15.52 -12.61
N HIS A 90 -8.97 -14.87 -12.20
CA HIS A 90 -9.88 -15.34 -11.16
C HIS A 90 -11.33 -15.12 -11.59
N ASP A 91 -12.04 -16.20 -11.92
CA ASP A 91 -13.45 -16.21 -12.34
C ASP A 91 -14.33 -15.44 -11.34
N ILE A 92 -14.62 -14.18 -11.66
CA ILE A 92 -15.44 -13.25 -10.88
C ILE A 92 -16.91 -13.69 -10.75
N ARG A 93 -17.32 -14.83 -11.35
CA ARG A 93 -18.66 -15.40 -11.17
C ARG A 93 -18.91 -16.02 -9.79
N SER A 94 -17.87 -16.25 -8.98
CA SER A 94 -18.05 -16.97 -7.70
C SER A 94 -18.46 -16.09 -6.50
N TRP A 95 -18.46 -14.76 -6.63
CA TRP A 95 -18.77 -13.85 -5.51
C TRP A 95 -20.21 -13.29 -5.55
N ASP A 96 -20.96 -13.56 -6.62
CA ASP A 96 -22.33 -13.04 -6.83
C ASP A 96 -23.46 -14.08 -6.58
N THR A 97 -23.16 -15.25 -6.00
CA THR A 97 -24.19 -16.28 -5.74
C THR A 97 -24.85 -16.25 -4.35
N GLU A 98 -24.51 -15.31 -3.46
CA GLU A 98 -25.14 -15.21 -2.12
C GLU A 98 -25.96 -13.93 -1.90
N ARG A 99 -26.54 -13.37 -2.96
CA ARG A 99 -27.47 -12.24 -2.84
C ARG A 99 -28.72 -12.38 -3.71
N LEU A 100 -29.42 -13.51 -3.61
CA LEU A 100 -30.86 -13.63 -3.87
C LEU A 100 -31.49 -14.68 -2.93
#